data_AF-A0A964VJH2-F1
#
_entry.id   AF-A0A964VJH2-F1
#
_cell.length_a   1.000
_cell.length_b   1.000
_cell.length_c   1.000
_cell.angle_alpha   90.00
_cell.angle_beta   90.00
_cell.angle_gamma   90.00
#
_symmetry.space_group_name_H-M   'P 1'
#
loop_
_entity.id
_entity.type
_entity.pdbx_description
1 polymer ?
#
loop_
_entity_poly.entity_id
_entity_poly.type
_entity_poly.pdbx_seq_one_letter_code
_entity_poly.pdbx_strand_id
1 'polypeptide(L)'
;MAELKPVPLGPLPPIGHLPEPRPAIEQIRTLMQEKAVSDRVVFLAKLAKKDLRPPRSGADEWLLLCQVNVLGLERDLQRNMLYVKKSAKADLANKDNPYNLHPGEKVVLYFAAKGYWQLLCEVVETQIQNDLLRPLGPLMGEGGLKLELVDYNVGGLQVEGHPALLKGLLGPTLPEEMKEGVTYEGPRWQRAFEALKSPMLHLNLYPRLRFPEELVQFQPELPFKIPFIAQLVQTSARERSGKRVLHHGLRLVYDLQAAALASGELERWKLIRGVRDNPYFAEITAKLNQLRAFLEYQNAHQGMTPSRKI
;
A
#
# COMPACT_ATOMS: atom_id res chain seq x y z
N MET A 1 24.37 6.08 5.22
CA MET A 1 23.69 4.83 5.61
C MET A 1 23.00 5.09 6.93
N ALA A 2 21.67 4.96 7.02
CA ALA A 2 20.93 5.14 8.26
C ALA A 2 20.67 3.78 8.90
N GLU A 3 20.95 3.66 10.20
CA GLU A 3 20.64 2.47 11.00
C GLU A 3 19.12 2.25 11.04
N LEU A 4 18.67 1.05 10.71
CA LEU A 4 17.29 0.62 10.94
C LEU A 4 17.08 0.44 12.45
N LYS A 5 16.62 1.49 13.12
CA LYS A 5 16.04 1.35 14.46
C LYS A 5 14.59 0.91 14.32
N PRO A 6 14.13 -0.12 15.04
CA PRO A 6 12.72 -0.46 15.10
C PRO A 6 11.97 0.78 15.64
N VAL A 7 11.06 1.33 14.82
CA VAL A 7 10.16 2.38 15.26
C VAL A 7 9.01 1.69 15.97
N PRO A 8 8.90 1.77 17.30
CA PRO A 8 7.68 1.30 17.95
C PRO A 8 6.50 2.09 17.37
N LEU A 9 5.37 1.42 17.14
CA LEU A 9 4.09 2.10 16.96
C LEU A 9 3.82 2.87 18.25
N GLY A 10 4.30 4.11 18.29
CA GLY A 10 4.06 5.00 19.40
C GLY A 10 2.55 5.22 19.55
N PRO A 11 2.04 5.37 20.79
CA PRO A 11 0.68 5.85 20.97
C PRO A 11 0.50 7.17 20.21
N LEU A 12 -0.70 7.38 19.66
CA LEU A 12 -1.08 8.66 19.07
C LEU A 12 -0.69 9.80 20.05
N PRO A 13 -0.02 10.86 19.59
CA PRO A 13 0.40 11.93 20.49
C PRO A 13 -0.83 12.54 21.18
N PRO A 14 -0.74 12.89 22.48
CA PRO A 14 -1.80 13.58 23.17
C PRO A 14 -2.10 14.92 22.48
N ILE A 15 -3.38 15.28 22.43
CA ILE A 15 -3.96 16.43 21.68
C ILE A 15 -3.46 17.81 22.18
N GLY A 16 -2.47 17.88 23.08
CA GLY A 16 -2.09 19.11 23.79
C GLY A 16 -1.03 20.00 23.14
N HIS A 17 -0.14 19.49 22.31
CA HIS A 17 0.95 20.28 21.71
C HIS A 17 1.29 19.79 20.31
N LEU A 18 0.44 20.15 19.34
CA LEU A 18 0.72 19.90 17.94
C LEU A 18 1.63 21.05 17.44
N PRO A 19 2.76 20.75 16.78
CA PRO A 19 3.59 21.77 16.15
C PRO A 19 2.75 22.60 15.16
N GLU A 20 3.14 23.86 14.92
CA GLU A 20 2.37 24.75 14.03
C GLU A 20 2.03 24.06 12.70
N PRO A 21 0.81 24.21 12.16
CA PRO A 21 0.37 23.52 10.94
C PRO A 21 1.08 23.99 9.65
N ARG A 22 1.80 25.13 9.70
CA ARG A 22 2.57 25.72 8.58
C ARG A 22 3.57 24.75 7.94
N PRO A 23 4.50 24.13 8.69
CA PRO A 23 5.47 23.19 8.14
C PRO A 23 4.85 22.01 7.40
N ALA A 24 3.67 21.51 7.79
CA ALA A 24 3.06 20.35 7.12
C ALA A 24 2.59 20.68 5.69
N ILE A 25 1.99 21.85 5.49
CA ILE A 25 1.52 22.29 4.17
C ILE A 25 2.70 22.52 3.22
N GLU A 26 3.72 23.24 3.66
CA GLU A 26 4.89 23.52 2.82
C GLU A 26 5.64 22.23 2.46
N GLN A 27 5.71 21.26 3.38
CA GLN A 27 6.29 19.95 3.08
C GLN A 27 5.47 19.18 2.03
N ILE A 28 4.14 19.13 2.18
CA ILE A 28 3.27 18.50 1.16
C ILE A 28 3.43 19.20 -0.18
N ARG A 29 3.41 20.53 -0.19
CA ARG A 29 3.58 21.34 -1.40
C ARG A 29 4.88 21.01 -2.10
N THR A 30 5.99 21.04 -1.38
CA THR A 30 7.32 20.68 -1.90
C THR A 30 7.32 19.27 -2.49
N LEU A 31 6.82 18.28 -1.75
CA LEU A 31 6.79 16.88 -2.20
C LEU A 31 5.87 16.64 -3.41
N MET A 32 4.78 17.40 -3.53
CA MET A 32 3.83 17.28 -4.65
C MET A 32 4.29 18.06 -5.88
N GLN A 33 5.00 19.17 -5.72
CA GLN A 33 5.55 19.94 -6.83
C GLN A 33 6.64 19.17 -7.59
N GLU A 34 7.33 18.22 -6.94
CA GLU A 34 8.25 17.28 -7.59
C GLU A 34 7.54 16.32 -8.57
N LYS A 35 6.21 16.22 -8.52
CA LYS A 35 5.42 15.34 -9.39
C LYS A 35 4.82 16.11 -10.56
N ALA A 36 4.59 15.37 -11.66
CA ALA A 36 3.74 15.85 -12.75
C ALA A 36 2.35 16.23 -12.23
N VAL A 37 1.73 17.25 -12.82
CA VAL A 37 0.45 17.81 -12.35
C VAL A 37 -0.64 16.73 -12.25
N SER A 38 -0.69 15.78 -13.19
CA SER A 38 -1.61 14.64 -13.19
C SER A 38 -1.45 13.69 -11.99
N ASP A 39 -0.27 13.67 -11.38
CA ASP A 39 0.13 12.73 -10.34
C ASP A 39 0.07 13.36 -8.93
N ARG A 40 -0.39 14.61 -8.83
CA ARG A 40 -0.55 15.37 -7.58
C ARG A 40 -1.84 15.00 -6.87
N VAL A 41 -1.86 13.76 -6.42
CA VAL A 41 -3.03 13.09 -5.85
C VAL A 41 -2.74 12.60 -4.43
N VAL A 42 -3.80 12.55 -3.65
CA VAL A 42 -3.81 12.04 -2.27
C VAL A 42 -4.97 11.07 -2.13
N PHE A 43 -4.83 10.11 -1.22
CA PHE A 43 -5.88 9.18 -0.86
C PHE A 43 -6.48 9.64 0.45
N LEU A 44 -7.80 9.83 0.46
CA LEU A 44 -8.53 10.22 1.64
C LEU A 44 -9.21 9.01 2.28
N ALA A 45 -9.14 8.94 3.59
CA ALA A 45 -9.93 8.02 4.39
C ALA A 45 -10.54 8.76 5.59
N LYS A 46 -11.77 8.40 5.95
CA LYS A 46 -12.41 8.89 7.18
C LYS A 46 -12.97 7.74 8.00
N LEU A 47 -13.18 7.96 9.29
CA LEU A 47 -13.85 6.96 10.13
C LEU A 47 -15.35 6.95 9.84
N ALA A 48 -15.95 5.78 9.69
CA ALA A 48 -17.40 5.63 9.51
C ALA A 48 -18.22 6.10 10.73
N LYS A 49 -17.60 6.19 11.91
CA LYS A 49 -18.24 6.62 13.17
C LYS A 49 -17.47 7.77 13.83
N LYS A 50 -18.20 8.64 14.52
CA LYS A 50 -17.69 9.86 15.18
C LYS A 50 -16.76 9.59 16.39
N ASP A 51 -16.64 8.35 16.85
CA ASP A 51 -15.84 8.01 18.05
C ASP A 51 -14.40 7.63 17.68
N LEU A 52 -13.45 8.42 18.18
CA LEU A 52 -11.99 8.27 18.01
C LEU A 52 -11.39 7.12 18.84
N ARG A 53 -12.12 6.03 19.07
CA ARG A 53 -11.54 4.86 19.75
C ARG A 53 -10.76 4.04 18.72
N PRO A 54 -9.56 3.54 19.06
CA PRO A 54 -8.84 2.62 18.17
C PRO A 54 -9.73 1.40 17.88
N PRO A 55 -9.81 0.92 16.63
CA PRO A 55 -10.69 -0.17 16.23
C PRO A 55 -10.47 -1.40 17.13
N ARG A 56 -11.49 -1.83 17.86
CA ARG A 56 -11.40 -3.02 18.75
C ARG A 56 -11.89 -4.32 18.13
N SER A 57 -12.53 -4.27 16.96
CA SER A 57 -12.94 -5.44 16.18
C SER A 57 -13.45 -4.94 14.83
N GLY A 58 -13.38 -5.77 13.78
CA GLY A 58 -13.61 -5.43 12.36
C GLY A 58 -14.98 -4.88 11.94
N ALA A 59 -15.46 -3.82 12.58
CA ALA A 59 -16.67 -3.06 12.23
C ALA A 59 -16.45 -1.52 12.29
N ASP A 60 -15.25 -1.06 12.68
CA ASP A 60 -14.84 0.35 12.50
C ASP A 60 -14.10 0.45 11.16
N GLU A 61 -14.88 0.42 10.07
CA GLU A 61 -14.35 0.49 8.71
C GLU A 61 -13.95 1.94 8.41
N TRP A 62 -12.69 2.12 8.02
CA TRP A 62 -12.28 3.35 7.36
C TRP A 62 -13.04 3.44 6.04
N LEU A 63 -13.84 4.49 5.87
CA LEU A 63 -14.46 4.82 4.59
C LEU A 63 -13.38 5.37 3.67
N LEU A 64 -13.05 4.59 2.65
CA LEU A 64 -12.12 4.98 1.60
C LEU A 64 -12.80 5.95 0.64
N LEU A 65 -12.45 7.22 0.76
CA LEU A 65 -12.89 8.30 -0.13
C LEU A 65 -12.10 8.30 -1.45
N CYS A 66 -11.19 7.34 -1.62
CA CYS A 66 -10.36 7.14 -2.81
C CYS A 66 -9.38 8.29 -3.08
N GLN A 67 -8.79 8.23 -4.27
CA GLN A 67 -7.83 9.17 -4.79
C GLN A 67 -8.53 10.49 -5.16
N VAL A 68 -8.03 11.60 -4.65
CA VAL A 68 -8.47 12.96 -4.98
C VAL A 68 -7.30 13.84 -5.38
N ASN A 69 -7.57 14.85 -6.20
CA ASN A 69 -6.55 15.78 -6.66
C ASN A 69 -6.30 16.85 -5.59
N VAL A 70 -5.02 17.16 -5.35
CA VAL A 70 -4.65 18.32 -4.55
C VAL A 70 -4.59 19.55 -5.46
N LEU A 71 -5.30 20.59 -5.07
CA LEU A 71 -5.47 21.82 -5.83
C LEU A 71 -4.65 22.95 -5.20
N GLY A 72 -4.44 24.02 -5.98
CA GLY A 72 -3.88 25.26 -5.46
C GLY A 72 -2.42 25.19 -5.02
N LEU A 73 -1.68 24.12 -5.33
CA LEU A 73 -0.26 23.97 -4.97
C LEU A 73 0.65 25.05 -5.59
N GLU A 74 0.19 25.70 -6.66
CA GLU A 74 0.92 26.75 -7.39
C GLU A 74 0.62 28.18 -6.89
N ARG A 75 -0.36 28.33 -6.00
CA ARG A 75 -0.76 29.63 -5.47
C ARG A 75 -0.55 29.63 -3.95
N ASP A 76 -0.11 30.75 -3.39
CA ASP A 76 -0.18 31.00 -1.95
C ASP A 76 -1.63 31.29 -1.52
N LEU A 77 -2.54 30.40 -1.88
CA LEU A 77 -3.92 30.44 -1.42
C LEU A 77 -3.97 29.92 0.01
N GLN A 78 -4.44 30.78 0.92
CA GLN A 78 -4.67 30.53 2.34
C GLN A 78 -3.54 29.75 3.04
N ARG A 79 -2.57 30.50 3.57
CA ARG A 79 -1.50 29.98 4.44
C ARG A 79 -2.11 29.02 5.46
N ASN A 80 -1.81 27.73 5.35
CA ASN A 80 -2.14 26.63 6.28
C ASN A 80 -3.29 25.67 5.90
N MET A 81 -3.85 25.75 4.68
CA MET A 81 -4.92 24.83 4.25
C MET A 81 -4.53 24.02 3.01
N LEU A 82 -5.12 22.83 2.87
CA LEU A 82 -5.08 22.03 1.64
C LEU A 82 -6.44 22.10 0.94
N TYR A 83 -6.41 22.46 -0.33
CA TYR A 83 -7.57 22.33 -1.20
C TYR A 83 -7.52 20.97 -1.88
N VAL A 84 -8.58 20.18 -1.74
CA VAL A 84 -8.71 18.90 -2.44
C VAL A 84 -9.99 18.89 -3.25
N LYS A 85 -9.95 18.26 -4.43
CA LYS A 85 -11.16 17.99 -5.21
C LYS A 85 -12.03 17.01 -4.43
N LYS A 86 -13.35 17.13 -4.54
CA LYS A 86 -14.27 16.13 -3.99
C LYS A 86 -14.03 14.75 -4.58
N SER A 87 -14.23 13.73 -3.74
CA SER A 87 -14.20 12.33 -4.14
C SER A 87 -15.24 12.08 -5.25
N ALA A 88 -14.89 11.24 -6.22
CA ALA A 88 -15.86 10.76 -7.22
C ALA A 88 -17.01 9.95 -6.60
N LYS A 89 -16.84 9.44 -5.36
CA LYS A 89 -17.89 8.75 -4.61
C LYS A 89 -18.81 9.68 -3.84
N ALA A 90 -18.42 10.94 -3.65
CA ALA A 90 -19.28 11.94 -3.07
C ALA A 90 -20.43 12.21 -4.06
N ASP A 91 -21.65 12.14 -3.56
CA ASP A 91 -22.83 12.50 -4.34
C ASP A 91 -23.28 13.89 -3.90
N LEU A 92 -23.16 14.86 -4.82
CA LEU A 92 -23.51 16.26 -4.58
C LEU A 92 -25.01 16.45 -4.40
N ALA A 93 -25.84 15.55 -4.94
CA ALA A 93 -27.30 15.61 -4.83
C ALA A 93 -27.78 14.96 -3.54
N ASN A 94 -27.15 13.86 -3.12
CA ASN A 94 -27.50 13.15 -1.89
C ASN A 94 -26.63 13.59 -0.72
N LYS A 95 -27.13 14.52 0.10
CA LYS A 95 -26.43 15.04 1.28
C LYS A 95 -26.10 13.95 2.31
N ASP A 96 -26.89 12.88 2.38
CA ASP A 96 -26.71 11.78 3.34
C ASP A 96 -25.73 10.72 2.86
N ASN A 97 -25.10 10.92 1.69
CA ASN A 97 -24.07 10.00 1.21
C ASN A 97 -22.90 9.93 2.21
N PRO A 98 -22.53 8.74 2.72
CA PRO A 98 -21.47 8.57 3.71
C PRO A 98 -20.08 9.01 3.21
N TYR A 99 -19.87 9.12 1.90
CA TYR A 99 -18.63 9.62 1.29
C TYR A 99 -18.57 11.16 1.21
N ASN A 100 -19.65 11.87 1.56
CA ASN A 100 -19.60 13.33 1.67
C ASN A 100 -18.79 13.72 2.91
N LEU A 101 -17.89 14.69 2.73
CA LEU A 101 -17.18 15.33 3.84
C LEU A 101 -18.03 16.46 4.42
N HIS A 102 -18.00 16.59 5.74
CA HIS A 102 -18.66 17.66 6.47
C HIS A 102 -17.66 18.43 7.35
N PRO A 103 -17.85 19.75 7.55
CA PRO A 103 -17.03 20.53 8.46
C PRO A 103 -16.94 19.90 9.86
N GLY A 104 -15.73 19.89 10.43
CA GLY A 104 -15.39 19.27 11.71
C GLY A 104 -15.06 17.77 11.64
N GLU A 105 -15.29 17.10 10.50
CA GLU A 105 -14.86 15.70 10.34
C GLU A 105 -13.33 15.60 10.28
N LYS A 106 -12.80 14.51 10.85
CA LYS A 106 -11.37 14.18 10.78
C LYS A 106 -11.12 13.18 9.66
N VAL A 107 -10.13 13.48 8.84
CA VAL A 107 -9.72 12.65 7.70
C VAL A 107 -8.23 12.39 7.76
N VAL A 108 -7.80 11.24 7.26
CA VAL A 108 -6.40 10.93 7.04
C VAL A 108 -6.11 11.01 5.56
N LEU A 109 -5.13 11.83 5.22
CA LEU A 109 -4.52 11.93 3.91
C LEU A 109 -3.35 10.97 3.83
N TYR A 110 -3.29 10.19 2.76
CA TYR A 110 -2.13 9.39 2.42
C TYR A 110 -1.64 9.74 1.02
N PHE A 111 -0.32 9.73 0.81
CA PHE A 111 0.23 9.88 -0.54
C PHE A 111 1.65 9.33 -0.64
N ALA A 112 2.04 9.01 -1.87
CA ALA A 112 3.38 8.52 -2.18
C ALA A 112 4.19 9.59 -2.91
N ALA A 113 5.41 9.89 -2.47
CA ALA A 113 6.39 10.74 -3.14
C ALA A 113 7.75 10.01 -3.14
N LYS A 114 8.84 10.64 -2.64
CA LYS A 114 10.11 9.97 -2.31
C LYS A 114 10.01 8.94 -1.15
N GLY A 115 8.80 8.76 -0.60
CA GLY A 115 8.44 7.81 0.44
C GLY A 115 6.91 7.73 0.54
N TYR A 116 6.39 7.07 1.57
CA TYR A 116 4.96 7.05 1.86
C TYR A 116 4.70 8.00 3.03
N TRP A 117 3.66 8.80 2.91
CA TRP A 117 3.37 9.87 3.85
C TRP A 117 1.91 9.81 4.28
N GLN A 118 1.67 10.18 5.53
CA GLN A 118 0.33 10.36 6.08
C GLN A 118 0.21 11.70 6.81
N LEU A 119 -0.98 12.30 6.76
CA LEU A 119 -1.30 13.52 7.48
C LEU A 119 -2.73 13.44 8.01
N LEU A 120 -2.91 13.74 9.30
CA LEU A 120 -4.23 13.91 9.89
C LEU A 120 -4.72 15.34 9.63
N CYS A 121 -5.93 15.46 9.10
CA CYS A 121 -6.58 16.73 8.81
C CYS A 121 -7.99 16.80 9.38
N GLU A 122 -8.48 18.03 9.52
CA GLU A 122 -9.88 18.36 9.79
C GLU A 122 -10.47 19.05 8.57
N VAL A 123 -11.71 18.68 8.22
CA VAL A 123 -12.48 19.37 7.19
C VAL A 123 -12.94 20.72 7.76
N VAL A 124 -12.52 21.82 7.15
CA VAL A 124 -12.89 23.18 7.58
C VAL A 124 -14.12 23.66 6.82
N GLU A 125 -14.11 23.46 5.51
CA GLU A 125 -15.16 23.93 4.61
C GLU A 125 -15.35 22.92 3.49
N THR A 126 -16.60 22.80 3.05
CA THR A 126 -17.02 21.90 1.98
C THR A 126 -17.78 22.73 0.95
N GLN A 127 -17.21 22.86 -0.25
CA GLN A 127 -17.78 23.58 -1.38
C GLN A 127 -18.37 22.61 -2.40
N ILE A 128 -18.99 23.10 -3.47
CA ILE A 128 -19.64 22.24 -4.48
C ILE A 128 -18.65 21.25 -5.12
N GLN A 129 -17.40 21.68 -5.38
CA GLN A 129 -16.42 20.85 -6.10
C GLN A 129 -15.20 20.47 -5.25
N ASN A 130 -14.97 21.16 -4.14
CA ASN A 130 -13.73 21.10 -3.39
C ASN A 130 -13.99 21.03 -1.89
N ASP A 131 -13.10 20.40 -1.16
CA ASP A 131 -13.05 20.42 0.29
C ASP A 131 -11.77 21.12 0.76
N LEU A 132 -11.90 21.88 1.84
CA LEU A 132 -10.81 22.60 2.49
C LEU A 132 -10.39 21.86 3.75
N LEU A 133 -9.13 21.42 3.80
CA LEU A 133 -8.60 20.61 4.88
C LEU A 133 -7.53 21.38 5.66
N ARG A 134 -7.64 21.38 6.98
CA ARG A 134 -6.63 21.91 7.90
C ARG A 134 -5.79 20.77 8.48
N PRO A 135 -4.45 20.79 8.35
CA PRO A 135 -3.58 19.86 9.05
C PRO A 135 -3.78 19.98 10.56
N LEU A 136 -3.95 18.84 11.22
CA LEU A 136 -4.00 18.76 12.67
C LEU A 136 -2.62 18.45 13.27
N GLY A 137 -1.63 18.04 12.49
CA GLY A 137 -0.32 17.68 13.04
C GLY A 137 0.79 17.70 11.98
N PRO A 138 1.97 17.18 12.33
CA PRO A 138 3.08 17.09 11.40
C PRO A 138 2.79 16.05 10.31
N LEU A 139 3.39 16.26 9.15
CA LEU A 139 3.44 15.26 8.10
C LEU A 139 4.30 14.08 8.57
N MET A 140 3.74 12.87 8.55
CA MET A 140 4.42 11.66 9.03
C MET A 140 4.87 10.79 7.87
N GLY A 141 6.18 10.57 7.74
CA GLY A 141 6.72 9.60 6.80
C GLY A 141 6.66 8.19 7.37
N GLU A 142 6.28 7.21 6.54
CA GLU A 142 6.36 5.81 6.93
C GLU A 142 7.80 5.31 6.84
N GLY A 143 8.27 4.73 7.95
CA GLY A 143 9.56 4.04 8.02
C GLY A 143 9.46 2.59 7.52
N GLY A 144 10.58 1.88 7.65
CA GLY A 144 10.67 0.47 7.30
C GLY A 144 11.50 0.23 6.04
N LEU A 145 11.51 -1.03 5.61
CA LEU A 145 12.29 -1.47 4.47
C LEU A 145 11.41 -1.58 3.22
N LYS A 146 11.78 -0.87 2.16
CA LYS A 146 11.15 -1.06 0.85
C LYS A 146 11.64 -2.37 0.24
N LEU A 147 10.69 -3.25 -0.08
CA LEU A 147 10.93 -4.50 -0.78
C LEU A 147 10.29 -4.43 -2.17
N GLU A 148 10.96 -5.00 -3.17
CA GLU A 148 10.39 -5.13 -4.51
C GLU A 148 9.52 -6.39 -4.56
N LEU A 149 8.25 -6.21 -4.95
CA LEU A 149 7.31 -7.30 -5.15
C LEU A 149 7.60 -7.94 -6.52
N VAL A 150 7.88 -9.24 -6.52
CA VAL A 150 8.16 -10.04 -7.72
C VAL A 150 6.89 -10.70 -8.25
N ASP A 151 6.08 -11.27 -7.36
CA ASP A 151 4.87 -12.00 -7.70
C ASP A 151 3.89 -12.01 -6.51
N TYR A 152 2.60 -12.24 -6.74
CA TYR A 152 1.59 -12.34 -5.69
C TYR A 152 0.47 -13.30 -6.06
N ASN A 153 -0.19 -13.84 -5.04
CA ASN A 153 -1.47 -14.51 -5.14
C ASN A 153 -2.31 -14.26 -3.88
N VAL A 154 -3.52 -14.82 -3.83
CA VAL A 154 -4.42 -14.65 -2.68
C VAL A 154 -3.86 -15.17 -1.34
N GLY A 155 -2.87 -16.06 -1.36
CA GLY A 155 -2.29 -16.69 -0.17
C GLY A 155 -0.87 -16.22 0.18
N GLY A 156 -0.21 -15.40 -0.65
CA GLY A 156 1.20 -15.12 -0.48
C GLY A 156 1.81 -14.15 -1.49
N LEU A 157 3.05 -13.76 -1.21
CA LEU A 157 3.84 -12.82 -1.98
C LEU A 157 5.25 -13.37 -2.24
N GLN A 158 5.81 -13.07 -3.40
CA GLN A 158 7.23 -13.19 -3.66
C GLN A 158 7.87 -11.81 -3.60
N VAL A 159 8.92 -11.66 -2.81
CA VAL A 159 9.71 -10.43 -2.77
C VAL A 159 11.15 -10.71 -3.15
N GLU A 160 11.79 -9.72 -3.76
CA GLU A 160 13.22 -9.75 -3.99
C GLU A 160 13.96 -9.60 -2.65
N GLY A 161 15.02 -10.39 -2.48
CA GLY A 161 15.83 -10.43 -1.29
C GLY A 161 16.64 -9.16 -1.11
N HIS A 162 16.51 -8.54 0.05
CA HIS A 162 17.18 -7.29 0.38
C HIS A 162 18.22 -7.51 1.50
N PRO A 163 19.47 -7.02 1.37
CA PRO A 163 20.49 -7.19 2.41
C PRO A 163 20.05 -6.74 3.81
N ALA A 164 19.37 -5.60 3.88
CA ALA A 164 18.84 -5.08 5.14
C ALA A 164 17.75 -5.97 5.76
N LEU A 165 16.97 -6.72 4.96
CA LEU A 165 15.98 -7.67 5.46
C LEU A 165 16.70 -8.83 6.16
N LEU A 166 17.70 -9.41 5.49
CA LEU A 166 18.49 -10.51 6.05
C LEU A 166 19.20 -10.09 7.33
N LYS A 167 19.88 -8.94 7.31
CA LYS A 167 20.57 -8.39 8.49
C LYS A 167 19.59 -8.13 9.65
N GLY A 168 18.39 -7.64 9.35
CA GLY A 168 17.36 -7.40 10.36
C GLY A 168 16.81 -8.68 10.99
N LEU A 169 16.60 -9.74 10.19
CA LEU A 169 15.99 -10.98 10.67
C LEU A 169 16.97 -11.98 11.26
N LEU A 170 18.21 -11.99 10.77
CA LEU A 170 19.23 -12.97 11.16
C LEU A 170 20.34 -12.36 12.03
N GLY A 171 20.31 -11.04 12.23
CA GLY A 171 21.27 -10.32 13.04
C GLY A 171 22.55 -9.92 12.30
N PRO A 172 23.51 -9.28 13.02
CA PRO A 172 24.73 -8.73 12.45
C PRO A 172 25.75 -9.79 12.02
N THR A 173 25.50 -11.07 12.34
CA THR A 173 26.40 -12.20 12.10
C THR A 173 26.31 -12.77 10.68
N LEU A 174 25.38 -12.28 9.83
CA LEU A 174 25.54 -12.49 8.40
C LEU A 174 26.57 -11.50 7.85
N PRO A 175 27.74 -11.99 7.42
CA PRO A 175 28.78 -11.13 6.89
C PRO A 175 28.32 -10.51 5.58
N GLU A 176 29.02 -9.45 5.20
CA GLU A 176 28.88 -8.69 3.95
C GLU A 176 29.27 -9.49 2.69
N GLU A 177 28.74 -10.69 2.57
CA GLU A 177 28.93 -11.64 1.47
C GLU A 177 27.79 -11.56 0.45
N MET A 178 26.90 -10.57 0.49
CA MET A 178 26.03 -10.25 -0.66
C MET A 178 26.84 -9.53 -1.76
N LYS A 179 28.07 -9.97 -2.00
CA LYS A 179 28.93 -9.54 -3.12
C LYS A 179 28.64 -10.44 -4.32
N GLU A 180 28.92 -9.93 -5.51
CA GLU A 180 28.78 -10.71 -6.74
C GLU A 180 29.56 -12.03 -6.64
N GLY A 181 28.94 -13.13 -7.08
CA GLY A 181 29.58 -14.45 -7.13
C GLY A 181 29.29 -15.39 -5.95
N VAL A 182 28.43 -15.02 -4.99
CA VAL A 182 28.12 -15.94 -3.87
C VAL A 182 27.17 -17.07 -4.27
N THR A 183 27.65 -18.29 -4.01
CA THR A 183 26.86 -19.52 -4.06
C THR A 183 26.14 -19.66 -2.73
N TYR A 184 24.84 -19.34 -2.69
CA TYR A 184 23.96 -19.47 -1.50
C TYR A 184 23.72 -20.94 -1.12
N GLU A 185 24.80 -21.68 -0.87
CA GLU A 185 24.87 -23.13 -0.75
C GLU A 185 25.63 -23.52 0.53
N GLY A 186 25.33 -24.72 1.04
CA GLY A 186 25.99 -25.29 2.22
C GLY A 186 25.26 -25.07 3.55
N PRO A 187 25.76 -25.71 4.64
CA PRO A 187 25.05 -25.80 5.92
C PRO A 187 24.75 -24.46 6.58
N ARG A 188 25.62 -23.46 6.36
CA ARG A 188 25.47 -22.10 6.88
C ARG A 188 24.21 -21.44 6.32
N TRP A 189 24.05 -21.45 4.99
CA TRP A 189 22.90 -20.85 4.32
C TRP A 189 21.61 -21.62 4.59
N GLN A 190 21.68 -22.95 4.70
CA GLN A 190 20.53 -23.75 5.13
C GLN A 190 20.03 -23.33 6.51
N ARG A 191 20.91 -23.22 7.51
CA ARG A 191 20.55 -22.75 8.86
C ARG A 191 20.01 -21.32 8.85
N ALA A 192 20.62 -20.43 8.05
CA ALA A 192 20.14 -19.07 7.90
C ALA A 192 18.72 -19.03 7.30
N PHE A 193 18.45 -19.81 6.25
CA PHE A 193 17.14 -19.85 5.62
C PHE A 193 16.07 -20.51 6.49
N GLU A 194 16.42 -21.47 7.34
CA GLU A 194 15.49 -22.00 8.34
C GLU A 194 15.21 -20.96 9.43
N ALA A 195 16.23 -20.24 9.92
CA ALA A 195 16.04 -19.17 10.89
C ALA A 195 15.15 -18.03 10.36
N LEU A 196 15.21 -17.74 9.05
CA LEU A 196 14.33 -16.76 8.41
C LEU A 196 12.83 -17.11 8.51
N LYS A 197 12.47 -18.37 8.74
CA LYS A 197 11.06 -18.78 8.81
C LYS A 197 10.40 -18.48 10.15
N SER A 198 11.19 -18.20 11.19
CA SER A 198 10.67 -17.95 12.55
C SER A 198 9.92 -16.61 12.68
N PRO A 199 10.43 -15.47 12.16
CA PRO A 199 9.80 -14.18 12.37
C PRO A 199 8.49 -14.00 11.59
N MET A 200 7.53 -13.32 12.22
CA MET A 200 6.39 -12.71 11.52
C MET A 200 6.74 -11.28 11.11
N LEU A 201 6.40 -10.93 9.88
CA LEU A 201 6.66 -9.64 9.27
C LEU A 201 5.37 -8.85 9.15
N HIS A 202 5.35 -7.63 9.67
CA HIS A 202 4.33 -6.66 9.34
C HIS A 202 4.70 -5.96 8.03
N LEU A 203 3.83 -6.08 7.03
CA LEU A 203 4.06 -5.57 5.69
C LEU A 203 2.92 -4.65 5.27
N ASN A 204 3.26 -3.63 4.49
CA ASN A 204 2.32 -2.71 3.90
C ASN A 204 2.47 -2.79 2.37
N LEU A 205 1.43 -3.20 1.66
CA LEU A 205 1.38 -3.08 0.21
C LEU A 205 0.77 -1.73 -0.17
N TYR A 206 1.43 -1.08 -1.12
CA TYR A 206 1.00 0.19 -1.71
C TYR A 206 0.66 -0.02 -3.18
N PRO A 207 -0.60 -0.36 -3.50
CA PRO A 207 -0.99 -0.60 -4.88
C PRO A 207 -0.82 0.69 -5.69
N ARG A 208 -0.06 0.61 -6.79
CA ARG A 208 0.04 1.66 -7.80
C ARG A 208 -0.48 1.12 -9.11
N LEU A 209 -1.74 1.40 -9.37
CA LEU A 209 -2.43 0.92 -10.55
C LEU A 209 -2.57 2.05 -11.56
N ARG A 210 -2.27 1.77 -12.82
CA ARG A 210 -2.43 2.69 -13.94
C ARG A 210 -3.30 2.00 -14.98
N PHE A 211 -4.54 2.48 -15.10
CA PHE A 211 -5.49 2.02 -16.10
C PHE A 211 -5.71 3.16 -17.10
N PRO A 212 -5.63 2.90 -18.41
CA PRO A 212 -6.15 3.81 -19.42
C PRO A 212 -7.64 4.11 -19.17
N GLU A 213 -8.12 5.25 -19.64
CA GLU A 213 -9.50 5.71 -19.42
C GLU A 213 -10.52 4.68 -19.93
N GLU A 214 -10.22 4.02 -21.04
CA GLU A 214 -11.07 2.99 -21.66
C GLU A 214 -11.19 1.72 -20.81
N LEU A 215 -10.24 1.50 -19.90
CA LEU A 215 -10.16 0.30 -19.05
C LEU A 215 -10.45 0.61 -17.57
N VAL A 216 -10.84 1.84 -17.24
CA VAL A 216 -11.06 2.27 -15.85
C VAL A 216 -12.13 1.45 -15.13
N GLN A 217 -13.13 0.90 -15.86
CA GLN A 217 -14.16 0.01 -15.32
C GLN A 217 -13.60 -1.29 -14.70
N PHE A 218 -12.40 -1.71 -15.15
CA PHE A 218 -11.68 -2.88 -14.66
C PHE A 218 -10.67 -2.52 -13.57
N GLN A 219 -10.55 -1.25 -13.18
CA GLN A 219 -9.68 -0.86 -12.08
C GLN A 219 -10.27 -1.38 -10.75
N PRO A 220 -9.51 -2.15 -9.96
CA PRO A 220 -9.94 -2.54 -8.62
C PRO A 220 -9.90 -1.34 -7.68
N GLU A 221 -10.84 -1.32 -6.74
CA GLU A 221 -11.00 -0.29 -5.75
C GLU A 221 -10.18 -0.61 -4.51
N LEU A 222 -8.95 -0.10 -4.47
CA LEU A 222 -8.02 -0.44 -3.39
C LEU A 222 -7.77 0.74 -2.44
N PRO A 223 -7.55 0.46 -1.15
CA PRO A 223 -7.01 1.47 -0.25
C PRO A 223 -5.60 1.84 -0.68
N PHE A 224 -5.15 3.02 -0.25
CA PHE A 224 -3.76 3.43 -0.45
C PHE A 224 -2.75 2.45 0.14
N LYS A 225 -3.11 1.84 1.26
CA LYS A 225 -2.26 0.96 2.06
C LYS A 225 -3.05 -0.26 2.46
N ILE A 226 -2.52 -1.44 2.15
CA ILE A 226 -3.05 -2.73 2.60
C ILE A 226 -2.06 -3.32 3.60
N PRO A 227 -2.36 -3.28 4.92
CA PRO A 227 -1.52 -3.91 5.93
C PRO A 227 -1.80 -5.41 6.01
N PHE A 228 -0.75 -6.22 6.19
CA PHE A 228 -0.88 -7.65 6.46
C PHE A 228 0.32 -8.18 7.24
N ILE A 229 0.10 -9.31 7.92
CA ILE A 229 1.15 -10.09 8.55
C ILE A 229 1.52 -11.21 7.60
N ALA A 230 2.82 -11.43 7.39
CA ALA A 230 3.31 -12.53 6.61
C ALA A 230 4.46 -13.25 7.30
N GLN A 231 4.62 -14.54 7.00
CA GLN A 231 5.74 -15.34 7.46
C GLN A 231 6.56 -15.77 6.25
N LEU A 232 7.88 -15.68 6.35
CA LEU A 232 8.76 -16.20 5.33
C LEU A 232 8.73 -17.74 5.37
N VAL A 233 8.44 -18.37 4.25
CA VAL A 233 8.29 -19.83 4.14
C VAL A 233 9.32 -20.46 3.22
N GLN A 234 9.89 -19.68 2.30
CA GLN A 234 10.90 -20.17 1.37
C GLN A 234 11.89 -19.08 1.00
N THR A 235 13.14 -19.48 0.77
CA THR A 235 14.14 -18.66 0.09
C THR A 235 14.70 -19.45 -1.10
N SER A 236 14.85 -18.79 -2.24
CA SER A 236 15.46 -19.38 -3.43
C SER A 236 16.39 -18.38 -4.10
N ALA A 237 17.57 -18.82 -4.54
CA ALA A 237 18.42 -18.02 -5.41
C ALA A 237 18.00 -18.17 -6.87
N ARG A 238 17.90 -17.07 -7.61
CA ARG A 238 17.68 -17.05 -9.06
C ARG A 238 18.72 -16.18 -9.73
N GLU A 239 19.08 -16.52 -10.96
CA GLU A 239 20.00 -15.73 -11.75
C GLU A 239 19.23 -14.68 -12.56
N ARG A 240 19.62 -13.41 -12.43
CA ARG A 240 19.02 -12.27 -13.14
C ARG A 240 20.13 -11.35 -13.62
N SER A 241 20.23 -11.14 -14.92
CA SER A 241 21.26 -10.29 -15.54
C SER A 241 22.69 -10.63 -15.10
N GLY A 242 23.01 -11.93 -14.97
CA GLY A 242 24.33 -12.43 -14.54
C GLY A 242 24.61 -12.33 -13.03
N LYS A 243 23.63 -11.92 -12.22
CA LYS A 243 23.74 -11.88 -10.75
C LYS A 243 22.78 -12.87 -10.11
N ARG A 244 23.26 -13.64 -9.12
CA ARG A 244 22.38 -14.45 -8.26
C ARG A 244 21.69 -13.52 -7.26
N VAL A 245 20.36 -13.47 -7.33
CA VAL A 245 19.49 -12.69 -6.45
C VAL A 245 18.64 -13.64 -5.63
N LEU A 246 18.53 -13.39 -4.32
CA LEU A 246 17.62 -14.14 -3.46
C LEU A 246 16.19 -13.69 -3.68
N HIS A 247 15.26 -14.63 -3.64
CA HIS A 247 13.83 -14.38 -3.64
C HIS A 247 13.25 -15.02 -2.38
N HIS A 248 12.39 -14.30 -1.68
CA HIS A 248 11.72 -14.78 -0.48
C HIS A 248 10.24 -14.98 -0.74
N GLY A 249 9.74 -16.16 -0.36
CA GLY A 249 8.33 -16.48 -0.32
C GLY A 249 7.74 -16.16 1.02
N LEU A 250 6.69 -15.35 0.98
CA LEU A 250 5.96 -14.88 2.15
C LEU A 250 4.54 -15.44 2.09
N ARG A 251 4.17 -16.19 3.13
CA ARG A 251 2.80 -16.66 3.34
C ARG A 251 2.04 -15.62 4.15
N LEU A 252 0.86 -15.21 3.67
CA LEU A 252 -0.01 -14.32 4.43
C LEU A 252 -0.63 -15.08 5.61
N VAL A 253 -0.64 -14.45 6.79
CA VAL A 253 -1.18 -15.01 8.02
C VAL A 253 -2.51 -14.32 8.32
N TYR A 254 -3.61 -15.02 8.06
CA TYR A 254 -4.97 -14.51 8.26
C TYR A 254 -5.56 -14.85 9.64
N ASP A 255 -5.04 -15.91 10.27
CA ASP A 255 -5.38 -16.33 11.64
C ASP A 255 -4.09 -16.62 12.41
N LEU A 256 -3.83 -15.83 13.45
CA LEU A 256 -2.65 -15.98 14.29
C LEU A 256 -2.69 -17.26 15.13
N GLN A 257 -3.87 -17.84 15.40
CA GLN A 257 -4.01 -19.08 16.16
C GLN A 257 -3.70 -20.33 15.31
N ALA A 258 -3.95 -20.27 13.99
CA ALA A 258 -3.68 -21.37 13.07
C ALA A 258 -2.18 -21.53 12.70
N ALA A 259 -1.41 -20.44 12.76
CA ALA A 259 0.01 -20.43 12.36
C ALA A 259 0.92 -21.30 13.27
N ALA A 260 0.48 -21.58 14.50
CA ALA A 260 1.23 -22.40 15.47
C ALA A 260 1.13 -23.91 15.23
N LEU A 261 0.21 -24.38 14.37
CA LEU A 261 -0.10 -25.81 14.20
C LEU A 261 0.55 -26.48 12.98
N ALA A 262 1.27 -25.75 12.13
CA ALA A 262 1.63 -26.22 10.78
C ALA A 262 3.14 -26.44 10.54
N SER A 263 3.88 -26.95 11.53
CA SER A 263 5.27 -27.38 11.34
C SER A 263 5.32 -28.81 10.77
N GLY A 264 5.47 -28.95 9.45
CA GLY A 264 5.69 -30.29 8.86
C GLY A 264 5.56 -30.36 7.33
N GLU A 265 6.52 -29.72 6.65
CA GLU A 265 7.07 -30.01 5.31
C GLU A 265 6.19 -30.22 4.04
N LEU A 266 6.56 -29.44 3.00
CA LEU A 266 6.41 -29.60 1.52
C LEU A 266 5.02 -29.37 0.85
N GLU A 267 4.82 -28.19 0.22
CA GLU A 267 4.96 -27.98 -1.24
C GLU A 267 4.53 -26.57 -1.74
N ARG A 268 5.51 -25.91 -2.36
CA ARG A 268 5.48 -24.89 -3.43
C ARG A 268 4.14 -24.20 -3.79
N TRP A 269 3.84 -23.08 -3.12
CA TRP A 269 3.14 -21.84 -3.58
C TRP A 269 1.80 -21.95 -4.34
N LYS A 270 1.28 -23.14 -4.63
CA LYS A 270 0.04 -23.39 -5.37
C LYS A 270 -1.02 -24.14 -4.56
N LEU A 271 -0.72 -24.52 -3.31
CA LEU A 271 -1.61 -25.32 -2.46
C LEU A 271 -2.07 -24.62 -1.17
N ILE A 272 -1.82 -23.32 -1.02
CA ILE A 272 -2.34 -22.56 0.12
C ILE A 272 -3.78 -22.13 -0.18
N ARG A 273 -4.73 -23.03 0.09
CA ARG A 273 -6.13 -22.66 0.37
C ARG A 273 -6.30 -22.68 1.89
N GLY A 274 -6.46 -21.51 2.49
CA GLY A 274 -6.41 -21.31 3.94
C GLY A 274 -7.33 -20.21 4.47
N VAL A 275 -8.62 -20.34 4.17
CA VAL A 275 -9.83 -20.01 4.96
C VAL A 275 -10.29 -18.54 5.17
N ARG A 276 -9.53 -17.48 4.83
CA ARG A 276 -10.13 -16.17 4.43
C ARG A 276 -9.16 -15.43 3.51
N ASP A 277 -9.53 -15.27 2.24
CA ASP A 277 -8.73 -14.51 1.27
C ASP A 277 -8.65 -13.03 1.71
N ASN A 278 -7.51 -12.36 1.44
CA ASN A 278 -7.46 -10.92 1.57
C ASN A 278 -8.49 -10.30 0.60
N PRO A 279 -9.48 -9.53 1.07
CA PRO A 279 -10.56 -9.03 0.22
C PRO A 279 -10.02 -8.16 -0.93
N TYR A 280 -8.92 -7.43 -0.70
CA TYR A 280 -8.28 -6.60 -1.71
C TYR A 280 -7.57 -7.44 -2.78
N PHE A 281 -6.89 -8.55 -2.41
CA PHE A 281 -6.30 -9.46 -3.41
C PHE A 281 -7.36 -10.24 -4.19
N ALA A 282 -8.45 -10.62 -3.53
CA ALA A 282 -9.60 -11.22 -4.21
C ALA A 282 -10.20 -10.24 -5.25
N GLU A 283 -10.37 -8.98 -4.88
CA GLU A 283 -10.84 -7.92 -5.77
C GLU A 283 -9.90 -7.68 -6.96
N ILE A 284 -8.59 -7.54 -6.70
CA ILE A 284 -7.58 -7.42 -7.77
C ILE A 284 -7.69 -8.60 -8.73
N THR A 285 -7.73 -9.82 -8.20
CA THR A 285 -7.81 -11.04 -9.00
C THR A 285 -9.09 -11.08 -9.84
N ALA A 286 -10.23 -10.73 -9.25
CA ALA A 286 -11.51 -10.69 -9.95
C ALA A 286 -11.51 -9.68 -11.10
N LYS A 287 -11.03 -8.46 -10.84
CA LYS A 287 -10.96 -7.37 -11.82
C LYS A 287 -9.98 -7.66 -12.96
N LEU A 288 -8.81 -8.24 -12.65
CA LEU A 288 -7.85 -8.65 -13.67
C LEU A 288 -8.38 -9.81 -14.53
N ASN A 289 -9.13 -10.75 -13.95
CA ASN A 289 -9.77 -11.82 -14.73
C ASN A 289 -10.85 -11.27 -15.66
N GLN A 290 -11.65 -10.29 -15.21
CA GLN A 290 -12.63 -9.60 -16.06
C GLN A 290 -11.94 -8.87 -17.22
N LEU A 291 -10.85 -8.15 -16.94
CA LEU A 291 -10.06 -7.49 -17.98
C LEU A 291 -9.49 -8.50 -18.98
N ARG A 292 -8.93 -9.63 -18.50
CA ARG A 292 -8.40 -10.68 -19.37
C ARG A 292 -9.48 -11.21 -20.32
N ALA A 293 -10.65 -11.57 -19.79
CA ALA A 293 -11.77 -12.06 -20.60
C ALA A 293 -12.24 -11.03 -21.64
N PHE A 294 -12.27 -9.76 -21.27
CA PHE A 294 -12.59 -8.67 -22.21
C PHE A 294 -11.55 -8.56 -23.34
N LEU A 295 -10.27 -8.61 -23.02
CA LEU A 295 -9.18 -8.55 -24.02
C LEU A 295 -9.17 -9.78 -24.92
N GLU A 296 -9.41 -10.98 -24.37
CA GLU A 296 -9.56 -12.21 -25.14
C GLU A 296 -10.73 -12.12 -26.12
N TYR A 297 -11.88 -11.59 -25.66
CA TYR A 297 -13.03 -11.33 -26.52
C TYR A 297 -12.70 -10.33 -27.64
N GLN A 298 -12.06 -9.20 -27.32
CA GLN A 298 -11.69 -8.22 -28.33
C GLN A 298 -10.70 -8.80 -29.36
N ASN A 299 -9.69 -9.53 -28.93
CA ASN A 299 -8.72 -10.15 -29.83
C ASN A 299 -9.36 -11.18 -30.77
N ALA A 300 -10.30 -11.99 -30.26
CA ALA A 300 -11.05 -12.96 -31.07
C ALA A 300 -11.90 -12.27 -32.15
N HIS A 301 -12.40 -11.06 -31.90
CA HIS A 301 -13.27 -10.33 -32.81
C HIS A 301 -12.55 -9.27 -33.67
N GLN A 302 -11.32 -8.88 -33.32
CA GLN A 302 -10.47 -8.02 -34.18
C GLN A 302 -9.91 -8.79 -35.39
N GLY A 303 -9.81 -10.12 -35.32
CA GLY A 303 -9.54 -11.00 -36.47
C GLY A 303 -10.69 -11.11 -37.48
N MET A 304 -11.86 -10.55 -37.17
CA MET A 304 -13.03 -10.50 -38.05
C MET A 304 -13.25 -9.07 -38.57
N THR A 305 -12.26 -8.49 -39.23
CA THR A 305 -12.56 -7.39 -40.17
C THR A 305 -13.04 -8.03 -41.47
N PRO A 306 -14.29 -7.80 -41.91
CA PRO A 306 -14.69 -8.16 -43.26
C PRO A 306 -13.78 -7.38 -44.21
N SER A 307 -13.16 -8.09 -45.13
CA SER A 307 -12.56 -7.51 -46.32
C SER A 307 -13.56 -6.51 -46.90
N ARG A 308 -13.19 -5.23 -46.89
CA ARG A 308 -13.89 -4.20 -47.69
C ARG A 308 -13.90 -4.73 -49.13
N LYS A 309 -15.03 -5.27 -49.55
CA LYS A 309 -15.34 -5.47 -50.96
C LYS A 309 -15.98 -4.18 -51.46
N ILE A 310 -15.20 -3.52 -52.33
CA ILE A 310 -15.56 -2.52 -53.35
C ILE A 310 -16.08 -1.19 -52.81
#